data_AF-A0A7S0TP95-F1
#
_entry.id   AF-A0A7S0TP95-F1
#
_cell.length_a   1.000
_cell.length_b   1.000
_cell.length_c   1.000
_cell.angle_alpha   90.00
_cell.angle_beta   90.00
_cell.angle_gamma   90.00
#
_symmetry.space_group_name_H-M   'P 1'
#
loop_
_entity.id
_entity.type
_entity.pdbx_description
1 polymer ?
#
loop_
_entity_poly.entity_id
_entity_poly.type
_entity_poly.pdbx_seq_one_letter_code
_entity_poly.pdbx_strand_id
1 'polypeptide(L)'
;WSSSLRAQSAEDPDFARSAADDHASPPAASTKGKASPSLPRDFSKAAYPHVRQRYDWDCGLACCQMCLKWVNRTQTFSAITKRCRTQSTWSIDLAYLLHGYGITARYYTITWGANESYKSIDYYKENLDNDASRVNELFQMAASRGLHVEMRSVTMEEILATASKETCVVIMLVDTQRFETGCAEAGERIKKREQSSRARGEAARGKAKPKSAGFDEDEEDHGDCLTTERMPHSLPSNVSVDSGFVGHYVVLVRALEEDNLVEVCDPGVVADRRVIDRESLDQARKAHGTDEDILVIDVASIVNKRGWEDEEADDGSGVPSGQTSAKQVKSEAVRPG
;
A
#
# COMPACT_ATOMS: atom_id res chain seq x y z
N TRP A 1 -4.36 53.32 -1.57
CA TRP A 1 -3.03 53.63 -1.02
C TRP A 1 -2.47 52.33 -0.46
N SER A 2 -1.65 51.64 -1.25
CA SER A 2 -0.18 51.69 -1.23
C SER A 2 0.44 50.86 -0.11
N SER A 3 1.38 50.02 -0.54
CA SER A 3 2.52 49.41 0.17
C SER A 3 2.23 48.06 0.83
N SER A 4 2.71 46.92 0.34
CA SER A 4 4.10 46.45 0.09
C SER A 4 4.43 45.36 1.11
N LEU A 5 4.53 44.11 0.66
CA LEU A 5 5.24 43.04 1.36
C LEU A 5 5.77 42.01 0.35
N ARG A 6 6.97 42.33 -0.13
CA ARG A 6 8.13 41.45 -0.35
C ARG A 6 7.85 39.95 -0.52
N ALA A 7 8.02 39.50 -1.77
CA ALA A 7 8.44 38.14 -2.07
C ALA A 7 9.90 37.94 -1.64
N GLN A 8 10.21 36.83 -0.97
CA GLN A 8 11.57 36.33 -0.80
C GLN A 8 11.67 35.00 -1.56
N SER A 9 12.37 35.10 -2.68
CA SER A 9 12.97 34.01 -3.45
C SER A 9 14.18 33.48 -2.70
N ALA A 10 14.22 32.17 -2.43
CA ALA A 10 15.43 31.46 -2.05
C ALA A 10 15.73 30.46 -3.17
N GLU A 11 16.64 30.82 -4.05
CA GLU A 11 17.29 29.91 -5.01
C GLU A 11 18.49 29.28 -4.30
N ASP A 12 18.56 27.95 -4.30
CA ASP A 12 19.72 27.17 -3.85
C ASP A 12 20.70 27.02 -5.02
N PRO A 13 21.96 27.49 -4.92
CA PRO A 13 22.96 27.32 -5.97
C PRO A 13 24.09 26.42 -5.46
N ASP A 14 24.05 25.12 -5.75
CA ASP A 14 25.27 24.29 -5.80
C ASP A 14 24.98 22.86 -6.28
N PHE A 15 25.02 22.63 -7.60
CA PHE A 15 25.60 21.40 -8.14
C PHE A 15 25.87 21.53 -9.65
N ALA A 16 27.00 22.14 -10.01
CA ALA A 16 27.51 22.05 -11.37
C ALA A 16 29.04 22.02 -11.36
N ARG A 17 29.61 20.82 -11.58
CA ARG A 17 30.76 20.49 -12.45
C ARG A 17 31.56 19.31 -11.88
N SER A 18 31.72 18.26 -12.69
CA SER A 18 33.04 17.66 -13.03
C SER A 18 32.89 16.22 -13.54
N ALA A 19 33.20 16.02 -14.83
CA ALA A 19 33.85 14.85 -15.47
C ALA A 19 33.48 14.92 -16.97
N ALA A 20 34.27 15.47 -17.89
CA ALA A 20 35.61 15.07 -18.34
C ALA A 20 35.67 13.58 -18.76
N ASP A 21 35.57 13.41 -20.08
CA ASP A 21 36.13 12.37 -20.95
C ASP A 21 36.59 11.04 -20.32
N ASP A 22 35.93 9.95 -20.72
CA ASP A 22 36.61 8.69 -21.00
C ASP A 22 35.85 7.91 -22.08
N HIS A 23 36.37 7.97 -23.30
CA HIS A 23 36.04 7.06 -24.39
C HIS A 23 36.69 5.71 -24.12
N ALA A 24 35.91 4.74 -23.63
CA ALA A 24 36.28 3.33 -23.67
C ALA A 24 35.07 2.46 -23.99
N SER A 25 34.98 2.00 -25.24
CA SER A 25 34.04 0.95 -25.65
C SER A 25 34.36 -0.36 -24.92
N PRO A 26 33.40 -1.03 -24.27
CA PRO A 26 33.59 -2.39 -23.80
C PRO A 26 33.43 -3.40 -24.96
N PRO A 27 34.14 -4.54 -24.92
CA PRO A 27 34.13 -5.53 -25.98
C PRO A 27 32.84 -6.35 -25.99
N ALA A 28 32.44 -6.79 -27.18
CA ALA A 28 31.33 -7.71 -27.39
C ALA A 28 31.52 -9.01 -26.61
N ALA A 29 30.62 -9.31 -25.67
CA ALA A 29 30.60 -10.56 -24.92
C ALA A 29 29.24 -11.27 -25.04
N SER A 30 29.23 -12.28 -25.91
CA SER A 30 28.52 -13.56 -25.79
C SER A 30 27.12 -13.55 -25.13
N THR A 31 26.09 -13.70 -25.97
CA THR A 31 24.72 -14.06 -25.59
C THR A 31 24.66 -15.45 -24.93
N LYS A 32 24.92 -15.51 -23.62
CA LYS A 32 24.42 -16.59 -22.77
C LYS A 32 23.04 -16.18 -22.28
N GLY A 33 22.02 -16.98 -22.64
CA GLY A 33 20.64 -16.75 -22.25
C GLY A 33 20.54 -16.48 -20.75
N LYS A 34 20.12 -15.27 -20.39
CA LYS A 34 19.77 -14.93 -19.01
C LYS A 34 18.59 -15.82 -18.63
N ALA A 35 18.82 -16.71 -17.66
CA ALA A 35 17.73 -17.43 -17.02
C ALA A 35 16.71 -16.41 -16.52
N SER A 36 15.47 -16.54 -16.99
CA SER A 36 14.34 -15.75 -16.48
C SER A 36 14.27 -15.86 -14.96
N PRO A 37 14.02 -14.77 -14.22
CA PRO A 37 13.91 -14.83 -12.77
C PRO A 37 12.69 -15.70 -12.44
N SER A 38 12.94 -16.94 -12.04
CA SER A 38 11.91 -17.77 -11.42
C SER A 38 11.47 -17.09 -10.13
N LEU A 39 10.17 -16.96 -9.92
CA LEU A 39 9.62 -16.50 -8.65
C LEU A 39 10.27 -17.30 -7.50
N PRO A 40 10.72 -16.66 -6.41
CA PRO A 40 11.13 -17.38 -5.21
C PRO A 40 9.97 -18.29 -4.81
N ARG A 41 10.27 -19.56 -4.50
CA ARG A 41 9.23 -20.56 -4.21
C ARG A 41 8.70 -20.48 -2.78
N ASP A 42 9.32 -19.67 -1.93
CA ASP A 42 8.92 -19.50 -0.53
C ASP A 42 8.32 -18.11 -0.33
N PHE A 43 6.99 -18.07 -0.25
CA PHE A 43 6.19 -16.90 0.10
C PHE A 43 5.66 -17.01 1.52
N SER A 44 6.42 -17.60 2.44
CA SER A 44 6.03 -17.68 3.85
C SER A 44 5.61 -16.31 4.40
N LYS A 45 4.45 -16.26 5.05
CA LYS A 45 3.92 -15.05 5.70
C LYS A 45 4.84 -14.52 6.81
N ALA A 46 5.65 -15.38 7.41
CA ALA A 46 6.66 -14.97 8.38
C ALA A 46 7.71 -14.04 7.75
N ALA A 47 7.98 -14.17 6.45
CA ALA A 47 8.91 -13.35 5.72
C ALA A 47 8.25 -12.12 5.05
N TYR A 48 6.96 -11.87 5.31
CA TYR A 48 6.29 -10.70 4.73
C TYR A 48 6.96 -9.41 5.22
N PRO A 49 7.45 -8.54 4.32
CA PRO A 49 8.28 -7.40 4.70
C PRO A 49 7.43 -6.27 5.27
N HIS A 50 7.97 -5.54 6.24
CA HIS A 50 7.41 -4.27 6.70
C HIS A 50 8.03 -3.10 5.93
N VAL A 51 7.20 -2.09 5.63
CA VAL A 51 7.63 -0.80 5.07
C VAL A 51 6.86 0.31 5.76
N ARG A 52 7.60 1.26 6.32
CA ARG A 52 7.06 2.48 6.92
C ARG A 52 6.67 3.48 5.85
N GLN A 53 5.52 4.12 6.03
CA GLN A 53 5.15 5.29 5.24
C GLN A 53 6.09 6.46 5.57
N ARG A 54 6.35 7.32 4.58
CA ARG A 54 7.32 8.42 4.68
C ARG A 54 6.64 9.77 4.88
N TYR A 55 5.38 9.88 4.51
CA TYR A 55 4.56 11.08 4.55
C TYR A 55 3.18 10.73 5.13
N ASP A 56 2.29 11.71 5.19
CA ASP A 56 0.92 11.53 5.71
C ASP A 56 -0.05 10.92 4.69
N TRP A 57 0.37 10.80 3.42
CA TRP A 57 -0.50 10.38 2.31
C TRP A 57 -0.11 9.04 1.66
N ASP A 58 1.06 8.47 1.98
CA ASP A 58 1.68 7.37 1.23
C ASP A 58 1.50 5.98 1.87
N CYS A 59 0.63 5.82 2.87
CA CYS A 59 0.40 4.54 3.53
C CYS A 59 -0.01 3.42 2.55
N GLY A 60 -0.85 3.74 1.56
CA GLY A 60 -1.21 2.81 0.48
C GLY A 60 -0.03 2.41 -0.40
N LEU A 61 0.87 3.35 -0.70
CA LEU A 61 2.09 3.08 -1.48
C LEU A 61 3.08 2.20 -0.70
N ALA A 62 3.20 2.43 0.61
CA ALA A 62 3.98 1.57 1.49
C ALA A 62 3.42 0.14 1.51
N CYS A 63 2.10 -0.02 1.57
CA CYS A 63 1.43 -1.33 1.43
C CYS A 63 1.75 -2.01 0.09
N CYS A 64 1.66 -1.30 -1.03
CA CYS A 64 2.08 -1.83 -2.33
C CYS A 64 3.57 -2.20 -2.35
N GLN A 65 4.44 -1.41 -1.71
CA GLN A 65 5.87 -1.72 -1.63
C GLN A 65 6.14 -2.99 -0.82
N MET A 66 5.41 -3.24 0.27
CA MET A 66 5.47 -4.50 1.01
C MET A 66 5.10 -5.69 0.11
N CYS A 67 4.00 -5.56 -0.65
CA CYS A 67 3.57 -6.59 -1.60
C CYS A 67 4.64 -6.86 -2.68
N LEU A 68 5.19 -5.81 -3.27
CA LEU A 68 6.23 -5.89 -4.30
C LEU A 68 7.49 -6.58 -3.79
N LYS A 69 7.94 -6.24 -2.58
CA LYS A 69 9.08 -6.91 -1.92
C LYS A 69 8.79 -8.38 -1.66
N TRP A 70 7.60 -8.71 -1.16
CA TRP A 70 7.20 -10.09 -0.87
C TRP A 70 7.20 -10.96 -2.12
N VAL A 71 6.75 -10.43 -3.27
CA VAL A 71 6.76 -11.16 -4.54
C VAL A 71 8.09 -11.10 -5.30
N ASN A 72 9.15 -10.60 -4.66
CA ASN A 72 10.48 -10.39 -5.23
C ASN A 72 10.46 -9.54 -6.53
N ARG A 73 9.60 -8.52 -6.54
CA ARG A 73 9.55 -7.44 -7.54
C ARG A 73 9.83 -6.10 -6.88
N THR A 74 10.83 -6.08 -5.99
CA THR A 74 11.19 -4.90 -5.19
C THR A 74 11.39 -3.67 -6.07
N GLN A 75 10.74 -2.58 -5.69
CA GLN A 75 10.88 -1.27 -6.34
C GLN A 75 11.34 -0.23 -5.32
N THR A 76 12.07 0.77 -5.80
CA THR A 76 12.39 1.95 -4.99
C THR A 76 11.12 2.74 -4.73
N PHE A 77 11.06 3.46 -3.61
CA PHE A 77 9.91 4.30 -3.31
C PHE A 77 9.71 5.39 -4.37
N SER A 78 10.79 5.94 -4.92
CA SER A 78 10.74 6.92 -6.02
C SER A 78 10.10 6.33 -7.30
N ALA A 79 10.39 5.08 -7.65
CA ALA A 79 9.73 4.42 -8.78
C ALA A 79 8.23 4.23 -8.52
N ILE A 80 7.85 3.84 -7.30
CA ILE A 80 6.46 3.68 -6.88
C ILE A 80 5.69 5.01 -6.96
N THR A 81 6.22 6.09 -6.39
CA THR A 81 5.57 7.41 -6.41
C THR A 81 5.47 7.97 -7.83
N LYS A 82 6.54 7.85 -8.63
CA LYS A 82 6.55 8.26 -10.05
C LYS A 82 5.49 7.51 -10.86
N ARG A 83 5.25 6.23 -10.55
CA ARG A 83 4.26 5.41 -11.25
C ARG A 83 2.82 5.69 -10.80
N CYS A 84 2.59 5.95 -9.51
CA CYS A 84 1.25 6.28 -8.99
C CYS A 84 0.74 7.64 -9.53
N ARG A 85 1.64 8.62 -9.73
CA ARG A 85 1.34 9.94 -10.33
C ARG A 85 0.33 10.80 -9.54
N THR A 86 0.03 10.45 -8.29
CA THR A 86 -0.81 11.24 -7.38
C THR A 86 -0.29 11.15 -5.96
N GLN A 87 -0.58 12.18 -5.15
CA GLN A 87 -0.43 12.15 -3.69
C GLN A 87 -1.79 11.97 -2.99
N SER A 88 -2.91 12.25 -3.66
CA SER A 88 -4.25 11.92 -3.17
C SER A 88 -4.63 10.52 -3.65
N THR A 89 -4.16 9.51 -2.92
CA THR A 89 -4.20 8.10 -3.36
C THR A 89 -5.51 7.43 -2.99
N TRP A 90 -6.18 6.84 -3.98
CA TRP A 90 -7.40 6.04 -3.80
C TRP A 90 -7.11 4.54 -4.03
N SER A 91 -7.98 3.65 -3.54
CA SER A 91 -7.78 2.19 -3.66
C SER A 91 -7.65 1.73 -5.11
N ILE A 92 -8.37 2.38 -6.03
CA ILE A 92 -8.24 2.10 -7.47
C ILE A 92 -6.85 2.47 -8.00
N ASP A 93 -6.21 3.54 -7.51
CA ASP A 93 -4.84 3.89 -7.88
C ASP A 93 -3.86 2.79 -7.45
N LEU A 94 -4.05 2.24 -6.23
CA LEU A 94 -3.24 1.13 -5.72
C LEU A 94 -3.42 -0.14 -6.57
N ALA A 95 -4.64 -0.44 -7.01
CA ALA A 95 -4.93 -1.55 -7.90
C ALA A 95 -4.19 -1.39 -9.25
N TYR A 96 -4.22 -0.20 -9.84
CA TYR A 96 -3.48 0.12 -11.07
C TYR A 96 -1.97 0.07 -10.88
N LEU A 97 -1.47 0.58 -9.75
CA LEU A 97 -0.06 0.55 -9.40
C LEU A 97 0.47 -0.88 -9.33
N LEU A 98 -0.21 -1.77 -8.60
CA LEU A 98 0.12 -3.19 -8.51
C LEU A 98 0.03 -3.86 -9.90
N HIS A 99 -1.05 -3.61 -10.65
CA HIS A 99 -1.22 -4.13 -12.01
C HIS A 99 -0.06 -3.72 -12.92
N GLY A 100 0.39 -2.48 -12.81
CA GLY A 100 1.50 -1.94 -13.58
C GLY A 100 2.84 -2.62 -13.28
N TYR A 101 2.99 -3.26 -12.13
CA TYR A 101 4.12 -4.13 -11.80
C TYR A 101 3.80 -5.62 -12.02
N GLY A 102 2.73 -5.92 -12.75
CA GLY A 102 2.29 -7.27 -13.12
C GLY A 102 1.72 -8.08 -11.95
N ILE A 103 1.25 -7.43 -10.89
CA ILE A 103 0.54 -8.06 -9.77
C ILE A 103 -0.95 -7.85 -9.99
N THR A 104 -1.70 -8.93 -10.19
CA THR A 104 -3.15 -8.85 -10.29
C THR A 104 -3.75 -8.89 -8.89
N ALA A 105 -4.44 -7.80 -8.50
CA ALA A 105 -5.26 -7.76 -7.31
C ALA A 105 -6.74 -7.90 -7.69
N ARG A 106 -7.52 -8.58 -6.84
CA ARG A 106 -8.98 -8.48 -6.88
C ARG A 106 -9.40 -7.39 -5.91
N TYR A 107 -9.97 -6.32 -6.44
CA TYR A 107 -10.43 -5.16 -5.69
C TYR A 107 -11.92 -5.31 -5.39
N TYR A 108 -12.28 -5.24 -4.11
CA TYR A 108 -13.66 -5.17 -3.63
C TYR A 108 -13.94 -3.82 -3.00
N THR A 109 -15.13 -3.29 -3.26
CA THR A 109 -15.61 -2.01 -2.73
C THR A 109 -17.14 -2.01 -2.75
N ILE A 110 -17.80 -1.21 -1.91
CA ILE A 110 -19.24 -0.97 -2.01
C ILE A 110 -19.59 0.27 -2.86
N THR A 111 -18.59 0.99 -3.34
CA THR A 111 -18.76 2.26 -4.06
C THR A 111 -18.08 2.19 -5.43
N TRP A 112 -18.78 2.63 -6.48
CA TRP A 112 -18.20 2.74 -7.81
C TRP A 112 -17.80 4.20 -8.12
N GLY A 113 -16.50 4.50 -8.05
CA GLY A 113 -16.00 5.86 -8.28
C GLY A 113 -15.86 6.69 -7.01
N ALA A 114 -15.71 8.00 -7.17
CA ALA A 114 -15.62 8.93 -6.05
C ALA A 114 -17.01 9.22 -5.45
N ASN A 115 -17.19 8.94 -4.16
CA ASN A 115 -18.47 9.14 -3.49
C ASN A 115 -18.69 10.61 -3.12
N GLU A 116 -19.67 11.27 -3.74
CA GLU A 116 -19.99 12.66 -3.45
C GLU A 116 -20.49 12.89 -2.01
N SER A 117 -21.00 11.87 -1.32
CA SER A 117 -21.42 12.01 0.07
C SER A 117 -20.26 12.35 1.02
N TYR A 118 -19.01 12.16 0.57
CA TYR A 118 -17.80 12.43 1.35
C TYR A 118 -17.34 13.89 1.30
N LYS A 119 -18.04 14.77 0.56
CA LYS A 119 -17.72 16.20 0.49
C LYS A 119 -17.68 16.91 1.85
N SER A 120 -18.40 16.39 2.84
CA SER A 120 -18.42 16.92 4.21
C SER A 120 -17.39 16.31 5.15
N ILE A 121 -16.65 15.28 4.71
CA ILE A 121 -15.60 14.65 5.52
C ILE A 121 -14.30 15.44 5.34
N ASP A 122 -13.71 15.91 6.45
CA ASP A 122 -12.49 16.72 6.43
C ASP A 122 -11.33 16.09 5.67
N TYR A 123 -11.19 14.76 5.75
CA TYR A 123 -10.19 13.99 5.02
C TYR A 123 -10.36 14.05 3.49
N TYR A 124 -11.59 14.14 2.99
CA TYR A 124 -11.87 14.14 1.54
C TYR A 124 -12.12 15.54 0.96
N LYS A 125 -12.66 16.47 1.77
CA LYS A 125 -13.26 17.73 1.28
C LYS A 125 -12.34 18.60 0.41
N GLU A 126 -11.03 18.57 0.64
CA GLU A 126 -10.07 19.42 -0.08
C GLU A 126 -9.78 18.90 -1.50
N ASN A 127 -9.76 17.57 -1.67
CA ASN A 127 -9.29 16.94 -2.90
C ASN A 127 -10.39 16.25 -3.70
N LEU A 128 -11.56 15.98 -3.10
CA LEU A 128 -12.60 15.15 -3.71
C LEU A 128 -13.05 15.65 -5.10
N ASP A 129 -13.30 16.95 -5.26
CA ASP A 129 -13.74 17.50 -6.55
C ASP A 129 -12.63 17.41 -7.62
N ASN A 130 -11.36 17.57 -7.21
CA ASN A 130 -10.20 17.43 -8.10
C ASN A 130 -9.97 15.96 -8.48
N ASP A 131 -10.21 15.04 -7.55
CA ASP A 131 -9.97 13.61 -7.71
C ASP A 131 -11.10 12.91 -8.48
N ALA A 132 -12.34 13.39 -8.35
CA ALA A 132 -13.52 12.68 -8.81
C ALA A 132 -13.44 12.28 -10.29
N SER A 133 -13.02 13.20 -11.17
CA SER A 133 -12.89 12.92 -12.61
C SER A 133 -11.91 11.78 -12.88
N ARG A 134 -10.72 11.84 -12.26
CA ARG A 134 -9.66 10.83 -12.39
C ARG A 134 -10.12 9.47 -11.84
N VAL A 135 -10.64 9.45 -10.62
CA VAL A 135 -11.08 8.22 -9.94
C VAL A 135 -12.19 7.55 -10.76
N ASN A 136 -13.20 8.32 -11.20
CA ASN A 136 -14.29 7.79 -12.01
C ASN A 136 -13.80 7.22 -13.35
N GLU A 137 -12.86 7.88 -14.03
CA GLU A 137 -12.26 7.37 -15.26
C GLU A 137 -11.47 6.06 -15.00
N LEU A 138 -10.71 5.97 -13.91
CA LEU A 138 -9.97 4.77 -13.55
C LEU A 138 -10.89 3.56 -13.35
N PHE A 139 -12.02 3.73 -12.66
CA PHE A 139 -13.04 2.69 -12.51
C PHE A 139 -13.65 2.30 -13.87
N GLN A 140 -14.01 3.27 -14.72
CA GLN A 140 -14.55 2.99 -16.05
C GLN A 140 -13.59 2.18 -16.92
N MET A 141 -12.28 2.45 -16.82
CA MET A 141 -11.25 1.78 -17.61
C MET A 141 -10.70 0.50 -16.98
N ALA A 142 -11.07 0.16 -15.74
CA ALA A 142 -10.46 -0.92 -14.97
C ALA A 142 -10.55 -2.27 -15.70
N ALA A 143 -11.75 -2.67 -16.12
CA ALA A 143 -11.98 -3.95 -16.78
C ALA A 143 -11.24 -4.06 -18.13
N SER A 144 -11.28 -3.00 -18.95
CA SER A 144 -10.61 -3.01 -20.26
C SER A 144 -9.09 -3.03 -20.15
N ARG A 145 -8.54 -2.58 -19.02
CA ARG A 145 -7.11 -2.65 -18.68
C ARG A 145 -6.73 -3.91 -17.90
N GLY A 146 -7.68 -4.83 -17.67
CA GLY A 146 -7.42 -6.13 -17.05
C GLY A 146 -7.31 -6.09 -15.52
N LEU A 147 -7.91 -5.09 -14.87
CA LEU A 147 -8.13 -5.09 -13.42
C LEU A 147 -9.44 -5.82 -13.09
N HIS A 148 -9.49 -6.45 -11.92
CA HIS A 148 -10.68 -7.11 -11.40
C HIS A 148 -11.27 -6.29 -10.26
N VAL A 149 -12.36 -5.58 -10.54
CA VAL A 149 -13.09 -4.77 -9.55
C VAL A 149 -14.48 -5.36 -9.39
N GLU A 150 -14.87 -5.63 -8.15
CA GLU A 150 -16.17 -6.18 -7.79
C GLU A 150 -16.86 -5.26 -6.78
N MET A 151 -18.04 -4.74 -7.16
CA MET A 151 -18.82 -3.87 -6.28
C MET A 151 -19.69 -4.71 -5.34
N ARG A 152 -19.14 -5.08 -4.18
CA ARG A 152 -19.83 -5.82 -3.11
C ARG A 152 -19.12 -5.65 -1.77
N SER A 153 -19.87 -5.81 -0.68
CA SER A 153 -19.27 -6.05 0.63
C SER A 153 -18.69 -7.48 0.68
N VAL A 154 -17.60 -7.64 1.43
CA VAL A 154 -16.94 -8.92 1.69
C VAL A 154 -17.01 -9.18 3.18
N THR A 155 -17.39 -10.39 3.61
CA THR A 155 -17.48 -10.67 5.06
C THR A 155 -16.11 -10.89 5.68
N MET A 156 -16.00 -10.74 7.01
CA MET A 156 -14.75 -11.02 7.72
C MET A 156 -14.34 -12.49 7.54
N GLU A 157 -15.29 -13.42 7.48
CA GLU A 157 -15.03 -14.84 7.23
C GLU A 157 -14.39 -15.08 5.84
N GLU A 158 -14.89 -14.41 4.79
CA GLU A 158 -14.29 -14.47 3.44
C GLU A 158 -12.87 -13.90 3.43
N ILE A 159 -12.65 -12.77 4.13
CA ILE A 159 -11.34 -12.13 4.27
C ILE A 159 -10.36 -13.06 4.98
N LEU A 160 -10.76 -13.66 6.08
CA LEU A 160 -9.91 -14.57 6.86
C LEU A 160 -9.65 -15.87 6.10
N ALA A 161 -10.64 -16.44 5.42
CA ALA A 161 -10.44 -17.61 4.56
C ALA A 161 -9.41 -17.32 3.45
N THR A 162 -9.36 -16.08 2.96
CA THR A 162 -8.34 -15.61 2.03
C THR A 162 -6.99 -15.48 2.73
N ALA A 163 -6.91 -14.78 3.86
CA ALA A 163 -5.68 -14.57 4.62
C ALA A 163 -5.09 -15.86 5.22
N SER A 164 -5.87 -16.95 5.35
CA SER A 164 -5.37 -18.27 5.75
C SER A 164 -4.57 -18.96 4.65
N LYS A 165 -4.71 -18.56 3.38
CA LYS A 165 -3.87 -19.10 2.29
C LYS A 165 -2.46 -18.54 2.39
N GLU A 166 -1.43 -19.39 2.34
CA GLU A 166 -0.02 -18.94 2.38
C GLU A 166 0.37 -18.06 1.20
N THR A 167 -0.42 -18.06 0.13
CA THR A 167 -0.18 -17.27 -1.07
C THR A 167 -0.93 -15.93 -1.08
N CYS A 168 -1.66 -15.59 -0.03
CA CYS A 168 -2.50 -14.40 -0.02
C CYS A 168 -2.09 -13.38 1.05
N VAL A 169 -2.15 -12.11 0.66
CA VAL A 169 -2.21 -10.96 1.57
C VAL A 169 -3.35 -10.04 1.15
N VAL A 170 -3.83 -9.26 2.10
CA VAL A 170 -4.99 -8.38 1.90
C VAL A 170 -4.62 -6.97 2.32
N ILE A 171 -4.62 -6.03 1.38
CA ILE A 171 -4.56 -4.59 1.71
C ILE A 171 -5.99 -4.12 1.97
N MET A 172 -6.21 -3.34 3.02
CA MET A 172 -7.53 -2.82 3.37
C MET A 172 -7.43 -1.38 3.84
N LEU A 173 -8.44 -0.58 3.46
CA LEU A 173 -8.63 0.76 3.99
C LEU A 173 -9.39 0.67 5.32
N VAL A 174 -8.89 1.35 6.34
CA VAL A 174 -9.51 1.41 7.67
C VAL A 174 -9.66 2.84 8.14
N ASP A 175 -10.64 3.08 9.01
CA ASP A 175 -10.67 4.28 9.84
C ASP A 175 -9.58 4.21 10.92
N THR A 176 -8.72 5.22 10.95
CA THR A 176 -7.54 5.27 11.82
C THR A 176 -7.92 5.21 13.29
N GLN A 177 -8.91 5.99 13.73
CA GLN A 177 -9.29 6.06 15.14
C GLN A 177 -9.80 4.71 15.66
N ARG A 178 -10.70 4.07 14.90
CA ARG A 178 -11.25 2.74 15.23
C ARG A 178 -10.16 1.67 15.21
N PHE A 179 -9.26 1.73 14.23
CA PHE A 179 -8.16 0.78 14.12
C PHE A 179 -7.17 0.90 15.29
N GLU A 180 -6.77 2.12 15.66
CA GLU A 180 -5.89 2.36 16.81
C GLU A 180 -6.51 1.87 18.13
N THR A 181 -7.79 2.20 18.35
CA THR A 181 -8.54 1.74 19.53
C THR A 181 -8.56 0.21 19.59
N GLY A 182 -8.88 -0.46 18.47
CA GLY A 182 -8.89 -1.92 18.40
C GLY A 182 -7.53 -2.56 18.68
N CYS A 183 -6.44 -1.96 18.18
CA CYS A 183 -5.08 -2.43 18.44
C CYS A 183 -4.70 -2.26 19.92
N ALA A 184 -5.03 -1.12 20.53
CA ALA A 184 -4.75 -0.85 21.93
C ALA A 184 -5.48 -1.83 22.85
N GLU A 185 -6.77 -2.07 22.61
CA GLU A 185 -7.56 -3.05 23.35
C GLU A 185 -7.02 -4.48 23.21
N ALA A 186 -6.64 -4.89 22.01
CA ALA A 186 -6.03 -6.19 21.77
C ALA A 186 -4.71 -6.34 22.57
N GLY A 187 -3.86 -5.31 22.53
CA GLY A 187 -2.61 -5.27 23.29
C GLY A 187 -2.82 -5.39 24.80
N GLU A 188 -3.82 -4.71 25.37
CA GLU A 188 -4.17 -4.86 26.78
C GLU A 188 -4.64 -6.27 27.13
N ARG A 189 -5.47 -6.89 26.27
CA ARG A 189 -5.99 -8.25 26.49
C ARG A 189 -4.84 -9.27 26.53
N ILE A 190 -3.86 -9.13 25.64
CA ILE A 190 -2.66 -9.98 25.62
C ILE A 190 -1.85 -9.79 26.91
N LYS A 191 -1.55 -8.55 27.30
CA LYS A 191 -0.80 -8.25 28.54
C LYS A 191 -1.47 -8.84 29.78
N LYS A 192 -2.79 -8.71 29.91
CA LYS A 192 -3.58 -9.27 31.03
C LYS A 192 -3.52 -10.80 31.08
N ARG A 193 -3.55 -11.47 29.92
CA ARG A 193 -3.43 -12.93 29.81
C ARG A 193 -2.03 -13.42 30.18
N GLU A 194 -0.98 -12.76 29.69
CA GLU A 194 0.40 -13.09 30.04
C GLU A 194 0.66 -12.95 31.55
N GLN A 195 0.20 -11.85 32.16
CA GLN A 195 0.31 -11.64 33.61
C GLN A 195 -0.44 -12.73 34.39
N SER A 196 -1.65 -13.09 33.95
CA SER A 196 -2.42 -14.17 34.56
C SER A 196 -1.74 -15.53 34.42
N SER A 197 -1.09 -15.80 33.28
CA SER A 197 -0.34 -17.04 33.03
C SER A 197 0.91 -17.13 33.89
N ARG A 198 1.67 -16.03 34.05
CA ARG A 198 2.84 -15.93 34.92
C ARG A 198 2.45 -16.15 36.39
N ALA A 199 1.39 -15.48 36.85
CA ALA A 199 0.89 -15.66 38.21
C ALA A 199 0.43 -17.11 38.50
N ARG A 200 -0.20 -17.79 37.54
CA ARG A 200 -0.55 -19.22 37.66
C ARG A 200 0.68 -20.12 37.68
N GLY A 201 1.69 -19.83 36.85
CA GLY A 201 2.96 -20.54 36.81
C GLY A 201 3.75 -20.41 38.11
N GLU A 202 3.80 -19.22 38.70
CA GLU A 202 4.43 -18.96 39.99
C GLU A 202 3.69 -19.64 41.16
N ALA A 203 2.36 -19.60 41.17
CA ALA A 203 1.54 -20.31 42.16
C ALA A 203 1.72 -21.85 42.08
N ALA A 204 1.94 -22.39 40.88
CA ALA A 204 2.27 -23.81 40.68
C ALA A 204 3.70 -24.16 41.13
N ARG A 205 4.66 -23.24 40.95
CA ARG A 205 6.07 -23.41 41.34
C ARG A 205 6.31 -23.26 42.85
N GLY A 206 5.43 -22.54 43.57
CA GLY A 206 5.43 -22.41 45.04
C GLY A 206 5.22 -23.70 45.83
N LYS A 207 5.01 -24.86 45.17
CA LYS A 207 4.93 -26.19 45.81
C LYS A 207 6.18 -27.07 45.60
N ALA A 208 7.23 -26.58 44.94
CA ALA A 208 8.49 -27.29 44.78
C ALA A 208 9.62 -26.61 45.59
N LYS A 209 10.24 -27.34 46.52
CA LYS A 209 11.43 -26.89 47.28
C LYS A 209 12.57 -26.53 46.30
N PRO A 210 13.23 -25.38 46.44
CA PRO A 210 14.35 -25.03 45.57
C PRO A 210 15.59 -25.87 45.93
N LYS A 211 16.20 -26.50 44.91
CA LYS A 211 17.62 -26.86 44.94
C LYS A 211 18.40 -25.71 44.31
N SER A 212 19.39 -25.22 45.02
CA SER A 212 20.25 -24.11 44.61
C SER A 212 21.09 -24.46 43.38
N ALA A 213 20.96 -23.68 42.32
CA ALA A 213 21.99 -23.48 41.32
C ALA A 213 21.88 -22.03 40.85
N GLY A 214 22.95 -21.26 41.04
CA GLY A 214 23.08 -19.92 40.51
C GLY A 214 23.14 -19.96 38.99
N PHE A 215 22.60 -18.93 38.35
CA PHE A 215 22.82 -18.66 36.94
C PHE A 215 22.78 -17.15 36.73
N ASP A 216 23.77 -16.70 35.97
CA ASP A 216 24.09 -15.33 35.63
C ASP A 216 22.94 -14.62 34.90
N GLU A 217 22.70 -13.37 35.29
CA GLU A 217 21.80 -12.44 34.63
C GLU A 217 22.56 -11.76 33.49
N ASP A 218 22.59 -12.40 32.32
CA ASP A 218 22.79 -11.69 31.06
C ASP A 218 21.42 -11.19 30.60
N GLU A 219 21.03 -10.00 31.07
CA GLU A 219 20.01 -9.18 30.41
C GLU A 219 20.57 -8.77 29.04
N GLU A 220 20.34 -9.62 28.03
CA GLU A 220 20.46 -9.22 26.64
C GLU A 220 19.38 -8.16 26.36
N ASP A 221 19.83 -6.91 26.32
CA ASP A 221 19.16 -5.73 25.77
C ASP A 221 18.81 -5.99 24.28
N HIS A 222 17.69 -6.68 24.06
CA HIS A 222 17.02 -6.71 22.76
C HIS A 222 16.38 -5.35 22.54
N GLY A 223 17.16 -4.45 21.94
CA GLY A 223 16.80 -3.08 21.63
C GLY A 223 15.37 -2.92 21.12
N ASP A 224 14.70 -1.92 21.70
CA ASP A 224 13.32 -1.50 21.44
C ASP A 224 13.06 -1.19 19.96
N CYS A 225 12.68 -2.23 19.22
CA CYS A 225 12.05 -2.16 17.90
C CYS A 225 10.53 -2.44 18.03
N LEU A 226 9.93 -2.11 19.18
CA LEU A 226 8.64 -2.61 19.65
C LEU A 226 7.56 -1.52 19.79
N THR A 227 7.86 -0.27 19.48
CA THR A 227 6.90 0.83 19.67
C THR A 227 5.68 0.64 18.77
N THR A 228 4.53 0.38 19.38
CA THR A 228 3.22 0.32 18.72
C THR A 228 2.60 1.71 18.49
N GLU A 229 3.30 2.77 18.92
CA GLU A 229 2.87 4.14 18.74
C GLU A 229 2.98 4.56 17.26
N ARG A 230 1.98 5.31 16.81
CA ARG A 230 1.91 5.85 15.47
C ARG A 230 2.95 6.96 15.29
N MET A 231 3.66 6.93 14.17
CA MET A 231 4.66 7.95 13.85
C MET A 231 3.96 9.30 13.61
N PRO A 232 4.42 10.42 14.19
CA PRO A 232 3.72 11.70 14.08
C PRO A 232 3.45 12.18 12.66
N HIS A 233 4.40 11.94 11.73
CA HIS A 233 4.27 12.33 10.32
C HIS A 233 3.32 11.45 9.51
N SER A 234 2.82 10.36 10.09
CA SER A 234 1.90 9.42 9.41
C SER A 234 0.44 9.85 9.47
N LEU A 235 0.14 10.96 10.16
CA LEU A 235 -1.18 11.53 10.29
C LEU A 235 -1.27 12.85 9.51
N PRO A 236 -2.41 13.12 8.86
CA PRO A 236 -2.64 14.39 8.19
C PRO A 236 -2.62 15.54 9.22
N SER A 237 -1.87 16.59 8.92
CA SER A 237 -1.71 17.72 9.84
C SER A 237 -2.97 18.58 9.99
N ASN A 238 -3.91 18.49 9.05
CA ASN A 238 -5.12 19.29 8.95
C ASN A 238 -6.40 18.58 9.42
N VAL A 239 -6.32 17.30 9.83
CA VAL A 239 -7.47 16.52 10.28
C VAL A 239 -7.27 16.04 11.72
N SER A 240 -8.26 16.32 12.58
CA SER A 240 -8.30 15.77 13.93
C SER A 240 -8.74 14.31 13.88
N VAL A 241 -7.82 13.39 14.18
CA VAL A 241 -8.09 11.95 14.28
C VAL A 241 -9.11 11.63 15.37
N ASP A 242 -9.23 12.50 16.38
CA ASP A 242 -10.13 12.29 17.52
C ASP A 242 -11.59 12.66 17.22
N SER A 243 -11.86 13.39 16.14
CA SER A 243 -13.19 13.94 15.84
C SER A 243 -13.67 13.72 14.40
N GLY A 244 -12.88 13.04 13.56
CA GLY A 244 -13.18 12.84 12.15
C GLY A 244 -12.62 11.54 11.60
N PHE A 245 -13.12 11.14 10.43
CA PHE A 245 -12.58 10.01 9.68
C PHE A 245 -11.20 10.37 9.13
N VAL A 246 -10.23 9.46 9.31
CA VAL A 246 -8.93 9.48 8.61
C VAL A 246 -8.69 8.10 8.03
N GLY A 247 -8.64 8.04 6.70
CA GLY A 247 -8.36 6.79 6.00
C GLY A 247 -6.90 6.36 6.15
N HIS A 248 -6.68 5.09 6.42
CA HIS A 248 -5.35 4.51 6.51
C HIS A 248 -5.31 3.10 5.91
N TYR A 249 -4.32 2.79 5.07
CA TYR A 249 -4.17 1.45 4.52
C TYR A 249 -3.28 0.59 5.40
N VAL A 250 -3.73 -0.65 5.65
CA VAL A 250 -2.97 -1.68 6.37
C VAL A 250 -2.96 -2.99 5.59
N VAL A 251 -2.02 -3.87 5.90
CA VAL A 251 -1.95 -5.22 5.30
C VAL A 251 -2.30 -6.26 6.33
N LEU A 252 -3.36 -7.02 6.12
CA LEU A 252 -3.66 -8.24 6.86
C LEU A 252 -2.75 -9.37 6.36
N VAL A 253 -1.95 -9.91 7.28
CA VAL A 253 -0.96 -10.96 6.99
C VAL A 253 -1.49 -12.34 7.33
N ARG A 254 -2.04 -12.53 8.54
CA ARG A 254 -2.59 -13.81 8.98
C ARG A 254 -3.63 -13.69 10.08
N ALA A 255 -4.49 -14.69 10.17
CA ALA A 255 -5.35 -14.90 11.32
C ALA A 255 -4.59 -15.63 12.43
N LEU A 256 -4.83 -15.24 13.69
CA LEU A 256 -4.37 -15.96 14.87
C LEU A 256 -5.59 -16.74 15.41
N GLU A 257 -5.62 -18.04 15.15
CA GLU A 257 -6.83 -18.87 15.39
C GLU A 257 -7.21 -18.98 16.86
N GLU A 258 -6.23 -18.99 17.77
CA GLU A 258 -6.45 -19.22 19.20
C GLU A 258 -7.13 -18.04 19.93
N ASP A 259 -7.07 -16.83 19.37
CA ASP A 259 -7.35 -15.61 20.14
C ASP A 259 -8.40 -14.67 19.54
N ASN A 260 -9.07 -15.03 18.45
CA ASN A 260 -9.91 -14.10 17.69
C ASN A 260 -9.15 -12.84 17.21
N LEU A 261 -7.83 -12.95 17.12
CA LEU A 261 -6.94 -11.88 16.71
C LEU A 261 -6.49 -12.09 15.27
N VAL A 262 -6.00 -11.01 14.69
CA VAL A 262 -5.30 -11.02 13.41
C VAL A 262 -4.01 -10.23 13.51
N GLU A 263 -3.04 -10.62 12.72
CA GLU A 263 -1.75 -9.95 12.60
C GLU A 263 -1.72 -9.09 11.34
N VAL A 264 -1.35 -7.83 11.51
CA VAL A 264 -1.36 -6.81 10.45
C VAL A 264 0.00 -6.11 10.37
N CYS A 265 0.41 -5.74 9.16
CA CYS A 265 1.48 -4.77 8.94
C CYS A 265 0.85 -3.40 8.79
N ASP A 266 1.24 -2.49 9.68
CA ASP A 266 0.79 -1.11 9.68
C ASP A 266 1.97 -0.20 9.27
N PRO A 267 1.90 0.46 8.10
CA PRO A 267 2.97 1.34 7.65
C PRO A 267 3.11 2.62 8.49
N GLY A 268 2.14 2.95 9.33
CA GLY A 268 2.13 4.12 10.20
C GLY A 268 2.89 3.94 11.52
N VAL A 269 3.39 2.74 11.83
CA VAL A 269 4.16 2.45 13.06
C VAL A 269 5.55 1.92 12.73
N VAL A 270 6.43 1.93 13.74
CA VAL A 270 7.79 1.36 13.66
C VAL A 270 7.77 -0.16 13.74
N ALA A 271 6.84 -0.72 14.53
CA ALA A 271 6.70 -2.15 14.76
C ALA A 271 6.35 -2.91 13.48
N ASP A 272 7.04 -4.02 13.24
CA ASP A 272 6.86 -4.83 12.03
C ASP A 272 5.47 -5.45 11.92
N ARG A 273 4.84 -5.73 13.08
CA ARG A 273 3.52 -6.34 13.20
C ARG A 273 2.74 -5.68 14.33
N ARG A 274 1.43 -5.54 14.09
CA ARG A 274 0.44 -5.22 15.11
C ARG A 274 -0.60 -6.33 15.17
N VAL A 275 -1.35 -6.34 16.26
CA VAL A 275 -2.45 -7.27 16.48
C VAL A 275 -3.72 -6.48 16.77
N ILE A 276 -4.82 -6.96 16.22
CA ILE A 276 -6.16 -6.38 16.40
C ILE A 276 -7.19 -7.51 16.45
N ASP A 277 -8.28 -7.29 17.18
CA ASP A 277 -9.43 -8.19 17.19
C ASP A 277 -10.18 -8.17 15.85
N ARG A 278 -10.72 -9.32 15.43
CA ARG A 278 -11.45 -9.47 14.16
C ARG A 278 -12.66 -8.53 14.06
N GLU A 279 -13.42 -8.36 15.13
CA GLU A 279 -14.58 -7.46 15.17
C GLU A 279 -14.13 -6.01 15.08
N SER A 280 -13.12 -5.61 15.86
CA SER A 280 -12.58 -4.25 15.79
C SER A 280 -12.05 -3.91 14.40
N LEU A 281 -11.37 -4.85 13.74
CA LEU A 281 -10.93 -4.66 12.36
C LEU A 281 -12.11 -4.53 11.39
N ASP A 282 -13.15 -5.35 11.55
CA ASP A 282 -14.36 -5.29 10.71
C ASP A 282 -15.05 -3.92 10.86
N GLN A 283 -15.16 -3.41 12.10
CA GLN A 283 -15.75 -2.11 12.38
C GLN A 283 -14.91 -0.94 11.84
N ALA A 284 -13.58 -1.07 11.83
CA ALA A 284 -12.68 -0.05 11.29
C ALA A 284 -12.75 0.00 9.76
N ARG A 285 -12.75 -1.15 9.07
CA ARG A 285 -12.82 -1.22 7.60
C ARG A 285 -14.21 -0.92 7.02
N LYS A 286 -15.27 -0.99 7.84
CA LYS A 286 -16.66 -0.68 7.45
C LYS A 286 -17.10 0.72 7.85
N ALA A 287 -16.21 1.50 8.46
CA ALA A 287 -16.53 2.86 8.84
C ALA A 287 -16.87 3.71 7.61
N HIS A 288 -17.81 4.65 7.78
CA HIS A 288 -18.17 5.58 6.72
C HIS A 288 -16.93 6.36 6.24
N GLY A 289 -16.69 6.40 4.94
CA GLY A 289 -15.48 6.93 4.33
C GLY A 289 -14.54 5.86 3.77
N THR A 290 -14.64 4.60 4.22
CA THR A 290 -13.72 3.52 3.75
C THR A 290 -14.15 2.83 2.45
N ASP A 291 -15.42 2.97 2.06
CA ASP A 291 -16.04 2.21 0.96
C ASP A 291 -15.88 0.67 1.07
N GLU A 292 -15.55 0.17 2.26
CA GLU A 292 -15.14 -1.23 2.48
C GLU A 292 -14.03 -1.70 1.52
N ASP A 293 -13.13 -0.79 1.14
CA ASP A 293 -12.12 -1.04 0.13
C ASP A 293 -11.10 -2.11 0.56
N ILE A 294 -11.01 -3.17 -0.25
CA ILE A 294 -10.12 -4.32 -0.02
C ILE A 294 -9.45 -4.74 -1.32
N LEU A 295 -8.12 -4.89 -1.30
CA LEU A 295 -7.33 -5.48 -2.38
C LEU A 295 -6.79 -6.83 -1.95
N VAL A 296 -7.32 -7.90 -2.54
CA VAL A 296 -6.81 -9.26 -2.34
C VAL A 296 -5.74 -9.56 -3.36
N ILE A 297 -4.54 -9.89 -2.87
CA ILE A 297 -3.38 -10.23 -3.69
C ILE A 297 -3.07 -11.70 -3.46
N ASP A 298 -3.24 -12.50 -4.50
CA ASP A 298 -2.91 -13.93 -4.48
C ASP A 298 -1.69 -14.17 -5.37
N VAL A 299 -0.55 -14.48 -4.76
CA VAL A 299 0.71 -14.67 -5.49
C VAL A 299 0.69 -15.91 -6.36
N ALA A 300 -0.18 -16.89 -6.06
CA ALA A 300 -0.40 -18.04 -6.94
C ALA A 300 -1.00 -17.63 -8.30
N SER A 301 -1.67 -16.47 -8.35
CA SER A 301 -2.26 -15.91 -9.57
C SER A 301 -1.35 -14.97 -10.35
N ILE A 302 -0.12 -14.73 -9.88
CA ILE A 302 0.83 -13.84 -10.56
C ILE A 302 1.11 -14.37 -11.96
N VAL A 303 0.71 -13.58 -12.95
CA VAL A 303 0.97 -13.87 -14.35
C VAL A 303 2.45 -13.59 -14.63
N ASN A 304 3.16 -14.59 -15.15
CA ASN A 304 4.43 -14.36 -15.83
C ASN A 304 4.15 -13.66 -17.17
N LYS A 305 3.91 -12.33 -17.13
CA LYS A 305 3.93 -11.51 -18.34
C LYS A 305 5.38 -11.48 -18.84
N ARG A 306 5.73 -12.39 -19.76
CA ARG A 306 6.95 -12.28 -20.57
C ARG A 306 6.80 -11.02 -21.43
N GLY A 307 7.70 -10.05 -21.30
CA GLY A 307 7.80 -8.91 -22.23
C GLY A 307 7.37 -7.55 -21.68
N TRP A 308 7.27 -7.35 -20.36
CA TRP A 308 7.17 -6.00 -19.80
C TRP A 308 8.59 -5.42 -19.66
N GLU A 309 9.17 -4.99 -20.77
CA GLU A 309 10.31 -4.08 -20.73
C GLU A 309 9.79 -2.72 -20.21
N ASP A 310 10.61 -2.04 -19.41
CA ASP A 310 10.32 -0.71 -18.90
C ASP A 310 10.01 0.20 -20.08
N GLU A 311 8.73 0.50 -20.35
CA GLU A 311 8.37 1.71 -21.08
C GLU A 311 8.84 2.87 -20.22
N GLU A 312 10.07 3.31 -20.49
CA GLU A 312 10.50 4.66 -20.17
C GLU A 312 9.39 5.60 -20.63
N ALA A 313 8.97 6.47 -19.71
CA ALA A 313 7.98 7.49 -20.01
C ALA A 313 8.48 8.31 -21.20
N ASP A 314 7.86 8.10 -22.36
CA ASP A 314 7.99 8.94 -23.55
C ASP A 314 7.83 10.40 -23.13
N ASP A 315 8.95 11.14 -23.14
CA ASP A 315 9.02 12.55 -22.85
C ASP A 315 8.50 13.29 -24.08
N GLY A 316 7.18 13.47 -24.13
CA GLY A 316 6.43 14.10 -25.23
C GLY A 316 7.02 15.42 -25.76
N SER A 317 8.07 15.31 -26.56
CA SER A 317 8.79 16.37 -27.26
C SER A 317 9.08 15.94 -28.71
N GLY A 318 8.21 15.10 -29.28
CA GLY A 318 8.18 14.80 -30.71
C GLY A 318 7.26 15.76 -31.45
N VAL A 319 7.78 16.89 -31.92
CA VAL A 319 7.12 17.72 -32.95
C VAL A 319 6.99 16.89 -34.23
N PRO A 320 5.78 16.63 -34.78
CA PRO A 320 5.67 15.94 -36.05
C PRO A 320 5.78 16.95 -37.19
N SER A 321 6.96 17.05 -37.80
CA SER A 321 7.14 17.65 -39.11
C SER A 321 6.84 16.63 -40.22
N GLY A 322 5.88 16.95 -41.09
CA GLY A 322 5.98 16.61 -42.52
C GLY A 322 5.16 15.42 -43.05
N GLN A 323 4.07 15.79 -43.74
CA GLN A 323 3.59 15.26 -45.03
C GLN A 323 3.29 13.76 -45.21
N THR A 324 2.02 13.44 -45.54
CA THR A 324 1.70 12.77 -46.82
C THR A 324 0.22 12.94 -47.23
N SER A 325 0.06 13.41 -48.47
CA SER A 325 -0.94 13.06 -49.50
C SER A 325 -2.44 13.08 -49.20
N ALA A 326 -3.08 14.13 -49.74
CA ALA A 326 -4.50 14.21 -50.01
C ALA A 326 -4.97 13.09 -50.97
N LYS A 327 -5.99 12.32 -50.55
CA LYS A 327 -6.81 11.50 -51.44
C LYS A 327 -8.14 12.22 -51.70
N GLN A 328 -8.33 12.49 -52.98
CA GLN A 328 -9.46 13.16 -53.62
C GLN A 328 -10.71 12.29 -53.55
N VAL A 329 -11.77 12.76 -52.88
CA VAL A 329 -13.10 12.15 -52.91
C VAL A 329 -13.85 12.71 -54.14
N LYS A 330 -14.16 11.84 -55.10
CA LYS A 330 -15.05 12.16 -56.23
C LYS A 330 -16.50 12.10 -55.75
N SER A 331 -17.22 13.19 -55.97
CA SER A 331 -18.67 13.27 -55.90
C SER A 331 -19.30 12.64 -57.14
N GLU A 332 -20.22 11.70 -56.94
CA GLU A 332 -21.08 11.16 -58.00
C GLU A 332 -22.38 11.97 -58.06
N ALA A 333 -22.65 12.51 -59.23
CA ALA A 333 -23.83 13.30 -59.53
C ALA A 333 -25.00 12.37 -59.90
N VAL A 334 -26.12 12.51 -59.17
CA VAL A 334 -27.42 11.95 -59.53
C VAL A 334 -28.03 12.78 -60.66
N ARG A 335 -28.45 12.12 -61.75
CA ARG A 335 -29.36 12.67 -62.76
C ARG A 335 -30.73 11.99 -62.66
N PRO A 336 -31.82 12.69 -63.00
CA PRO A 336 -33.18 12.26 -62.67
C PRO A 336 -33.74 11.31 -63.73
N GLY A 337 -34.62 10.42 -63.27
CA GLY A 337 -35.60 9.66 -64.03
C GLY A 337 -36.92 9.72 -63.28
#